data_AF-A0AAW8E1Y4-F1
#
_entry.id   AF-A0AAW8E1Y4-F1
#
_cell.length_a   1.000
_cell.length_b   1.000
_cell.length_c   1.000
_cell.angle_alpha   90.00
_cell.angle_beta   90.00
_cell.angle_gamma   90.00
#
_symmetry.space_group_name_H-M   'P 1'
#
loop_
_entity.id
_entity.type
_entity.pdbx_description
1 polymer ?
#
loop_
_entity_poly.entity_id
_entity_poly.type
_entity_poly.pdbx_seq_one_letter_code
_entity_poly.pdbx_strand_id
1 'polypeptide(L)'
;MATLTTFALAQDRETWPVLSAWVKELKPEEQRAVLLLLYGEFNDHYIAKIAPANQNSVDGARWAIRMLGWSQFLLSELATKNEDMRIFFREDADRTRVLSFNWSSEKWLEDGRRSKVKLTEFARGVSSRVGDQVMRDHAVKLKRTATALIVASMGGASLSNKQ
;
A
#
# COMPACT_ATOMS: atom_id res chain seq x y z
N MET A 1 23.28 23.92 19.35
CA MET A 1 22.34 23.57 18.28
C MET A 1 22.30 22.06 18.18
N ALA A 2 21.21 21.45 18.66
CA ALA A 2 20.98 20.01 18.58
C ALA A 2 19.65 19.79 17.85
N THR A 3 19.83 19.26 16.64
CA THR A 3 18.95 18.61 15.68
C THR A 3 17.46 18.45 16.05
N LEU A 4 16.64 19.25 15.36
CA LEU A 4 15.23 19.01 15.06
C LEU A 4 15.06 17.68 14.31
N THR A 5 14.89 16.55 15.00
CA THR A 5 14.50 15.28 14.34
C THR A 5 13.55 14.43 15.19
N THR A 6 12.78 15.05 16.09
CA THR A 6 11.81 14.34 16.95
C THR A 6 10.35 14.55 16.51
N PHE A 7 10.08 15.27 15.41
CA PHE A 7 8.71 15.67 15.05
C PHE A 7 8.04 14.95 13.87
N ALA A 8 8.59 13.86 13.31
CA ALA A 8 8.01 13.27 12.09
C ALA A 8 7.59 11.79 12.14
N LEU A 9 7.65 11.12 13.29
CA LEU A 9 7.28 9.68 13.41
C LEU A 9 6.17 9.39 14.44
N ALA A 10 5.55 10.43 14.99
CA ALA A 10 4.47 10.31 15.99
C ALA A 10 3.09 10.73 15.46
N GLN A 11 2.95 11.01 14.15
CA GLN A 11 1.67 11.39 13.53
C GLN A 11 0.96 10.22 12.82
N ASP A 12 1.36 8.98 13.15
CA ASP A 12 1.36 7.80 12.27
C ASP A 12 0.01 7.09 12.00
N ARG A 13 -1.09 7.46 12.68
CA ARG A 13 -2.42 6.87 12.41
C ARG A 13 -3.51 7.90 12.13
N GLU A 14 -3.44 9.07 12.74
CA GLU A 14 -4.43 10.14 12.54
C GLU A 14 -4.33 10.75 11.14
N THR A 15 -3.14 10.71 10.54
CA THR A 15 -2.89 11.32 9.23
C THR A 15 -3.44 10.52 8.07
N TRP A 16 -3.47 9.18 8.14
CA TRP A 16 -4.00 8.35 7.06
C TRP A 16 -5.45 8.67 6.73
N PRO A 17 -6.43 8.58 7.67
CA PRO A 17 -7.83 8.88 7.39
C PRO A 17 -8.03 10.27 6.77
N VAL A 18 -7.29 11.27 7.24
CA VAL A 18 -7.37 12.66 6.76
C VAL A 18 -6.78 12.77 5.35
N LEU A 19 -5.56 12.28 5.13
CA LEU A 19 -4.85 12.41 3.87
C LEU A 19 -5.37 11.48 2.78
N SER A 20 -6.17 10.47 3.11
CA SER A 20 -6.78 9.55 2.16
C SER A 20 -8.26 9.80 1.90
N ALA A 21 -8.93 10.66 2.68
CA ALA A 21 -10.38 10.88 2.59
C ALA A 21 -10.85 11.24 1.17
N TRP A 22 -10.10 12.11 0.50
CA TRP A 22 -10.40 12.60 -0.85
C TRP A 22 -10.53 11.47 -1.89
N VAL A 23 -9.85 10.34 -1.71
CA VAL A 23 -9.89 9.20 -2.66
C VAL A 23 -11.30 8.59 -2.75
N LYS A 24 -12.08 8.68 -1.66
CA LYS A 24 -13.45 8.16 -1.61
C LYS A 24 -14.45 9.04 -2.39
N GLU A 25 -14.08 10.29 -2.64
CA GLU A 25 -14.93 11.28 -3.30
C GLU A 25 -14.82 11.22 -4.82
N LEU A 26 -13.70 10.73 -5.35
CA LEU A 26 -13.38 10.64 -6.79
C LEU A 26 -14.39 9.81 -7.59
N LYS A 27 -14.50 10.07 -8.90
CA LYS A 27 -15.29 9.19 -9.78
C LYS A 27 -14.66 7.79 -9.86
N PRO A 28 -15.42 6.74 -10.23
CA PRO A 28 -14.91 5.36 -10.23
C PRO A 28 -13.59 5.17 -11.00
N GLU A 29 -13.46 5.76 -12.19
CA GLU A 29 -12.24 5.65 -13.01
C GLU A 29 -11.04 6.41 -12.41
N GLU A 30 -11.27 7.61 -11.89
CA GLU A 30 -10.24 8.40 -11.19
C GLU A 30 -9.78 7.69 -9.90
N GLN A 31 -10.73 7.15 -9.13
CA GLN A 31 -10.45 6.36 -7.93
C GLN A 31 -9.59 5.14 -8.28
N ARG A 32 -9.93 4.42 -9.35
CA ARG A 32 -9.14 3.28 -9.84
C ARG A 32 -7.71 3.70 -10.19
N ALA A 33 -7.55 4.78 -10.95
CA ALA A 33 -6.23 5.31 -11.30
C ALA A 33 -5.42 5.70 -10.05
N VAL A 34 -6.02 6.42 -9.10
CA VAL A 34 -5.38 6.80 -7.83
C VAL A 34 -4.96 5.58 -7.02
N LEU A 35 -5.81 4.57 -6.88
CA LEU A 35 -5.47 3.35 -6.13
C LEU A 35 -4.29 2.59 -6.74
N LEU A 36 -4.23 2.50 -8.08
CA LEU A 36 -3.11 1.87 -8.78
C LEU A 36 -1.81 2.66 -8.59
N LEU A 37 -1.86 3.99 -8.65
CA LEU A 37 -0.71 4.86 -8.41
C LEU A 37 -0.21 4.73 -6.96
N LEU A 38 -1.11 4.76 -5.98
CA LEU A 38 -0.75 4.57 -4.57
C LEU A 38 -0.14 3.20 -4.30
N TYR A 39 -0.70 2.15 -4.93
CA TYR A 39 -0.12 0.80 -4.86
C TYR A 39 1.29 0.77 -5.47
N GLY A 40 1.49 1.39 -6.64
CA GLY A 40 2.79 1.47 -7.31
C GLY A 40 3.84 2.16 -6.43
N GLU A 41 3.53 3.37 -5.95
CA GLU A 41 4.42 4.15 -5.07
C GLU A 41 4.80 3.38 -3.79
N PHE A 42 3.84 2.70 -3.17
CA PHE A 42 4.13 1.87 -1.99
C PHE A 42 5.04 0.70 -2.34
N ASN A 43 4.78 -0.02 -3.44
CA ASN A 43 5.58 -1.18 -3.81
C ASN A 43 7.01 -0.81 -4.22
N ASP A 44 7.18 0.29 -4.95
CA ASP A 44 8.50 0.79 -5.32
C ASP A 44 9.28 1.17 -4.06
N HIS A 45 8.63 1.85 -3.10
CA HIS A 45 9.25 2.16 -1.81
C HIS A 45 9.60 0.89 -1.01
N TYR A 46 8.68 -0.08 -0.99
CA TYR A 46 8.88 -1.36 -0.32
C TYR A 46 10.12 -2.09 -0.84
N ILE A 47 10.22 -2.26 -2.17
CA ILE A 47 11.31 -2.97 -2.82
C ILE A 47 12.63 -2.23 -2.67
N ALA A 48 12.64 -0.90 -2.83
CA ALA A 48 13.87 -0.12 -2.84
C ALA A 48 14.45 0.13 -1.43
N LYS A 49 13.61 0.20 -0.39
CA LYS A 49 14.03 0.65 0.94
C LYS A 49 13.74 -0.33 2.06
N ILE A 50 12.55 -0.95 2.06
CA ILE A 50 12.08 -1.70 3.22
C ILE A 50 12.50 -3.16 3.15
N ALA A 51 12.25 -3.85 2.04
CA ALA A 51 12.61 -5.26 1.89
C ALA A 51 14.12 -5.51 2.09
N PRO A 52 15.04 -4.72 1.50
CA PRO A 52 16.48 -4.91 1.70
C PRO A 52 16.92 -4.71 3.16
N ALA A 53 16.29 -3.77 3.87
CA ALA A 53 16.62 -3.49 5.27
C ALA A 53 16.18 -4.63 6.22
N ASN A 54 15.19 -5.42 5.82
CA ASN A 54 14.54 -6.40 6.69
C ASN A 54 14.83 -7.86 6.32
N GLN A 55 15.53 -8.12 5.20
CA GLN A 55 15.80 -9.48 4.71
C GLN A 55 16.81 -10.28 5.56
N ASN A 56 17.51 -9.64 6.51
CA ASN A 56 18.62 -10.25 7.25
C ASN A 56 18.16 -11.17 8.41
N SER A 57 16.86 -11.20 8.73
CA SER A 57 16.30 -12.10 9.73
C SER A 57 14.90 -12.58 9.34
N VAL A 58 14.51 -13.75 9.86
CA VAL A 58 13.16 -14.29 9.64
C VAL A 58 12.08 -13.34 10.17
N ASP A 59 12.30 -12.77 11.36
CA ASP A 59 11.34 -11.84 11.96
C ASP A 59 11.25 -10.51 11.18
N GLY A 60 12.37 -10.03 10.64
CA GLY A 60 12.38 -8.87 9.74
C GLY A 60 11.59 -9.14 8.46
N ALA A 61 11.80 -10.29 7.82
CA ALA A 61 11.05 -10.70 6.63
C ALA A 61 9.54 -10.82 6.93
N ARG A 62 9.15 -11.44 8.05
CA ARG A 62 7.75 -11.55 8.47
C ARG A 62 7.12 -10.19 8.75
N TRP A 63 7.85 -9.28 9.41
CA TRP A 63 7.40 -7.92 9.64
C TRP A 63 7.15 -7.17 8.33
N ALA A 64 8.07 -7.28 7.36
CA ALA A 64 7.96 -6.65 6.05
C ALA A 64 6.74 -7.17 5.27
N ILE A 65 6.50 -8.49 5.31
CA ILE A 65 5.31 -9.11 4.73
C ILE A 65 4.04 -8.55 5.38
N ARG A 66 3.96 -8.50 6.71
CA ARG A 66 2.77 -7.95 7.41
C ARG A 66 2.50 -6.49 7.05
N MET A 67 3.55 -5.70 6.86
CA MET A 67 3.44 -4.32 6.43
C MET A 67 2.83 -4.21 5.02
N LEU A 68 3.25 -5.06 4.07
CA LEU A 68 2.61 -5.15 2.76
C LEU A 68 1.13 -5.55 2.87
N GLY A 69 0.81 -6.52 3.73
CA GLY A 69 -0.57 -6.92 3.98
C GLY A 69 -1.42 -5.76 4.50
N TRP A 70 -0.86 -4.95 5.40
CA TRP A 70 -1.57 -3.78 5.91
C TRP A 70 -1.80 -2.70 4.86
N SER A 71 -0.84 -2.43 3.98
CA SER A 71 -1.04 -1.43 2.92
C SER A 71 -2.16 -1.85 1.97
N GLN A 72 -2.23 -3.13 1.61
CA GLN A 72 -3.30 -3.69 0.78
C GLN A 72 -4.66 -3.52 1.47
N PHE A 73 -4.77 -3.84 2.76
CA PHE A 73 -6.01 -3.61 3.49
C PHE A 73 -6.41 -2.13 3.49
N LEU A 74 -5.47 -1.21 3.74
CA LEU A 74 -5.76 0.23 3.74
C LEU A 74 -6.22 0.71 2.35
N LEU A 75 -5.64 0.19 1.27
CA LEU A 75 -6.10 0.45 -0.10
C LEU A 75 -7.51 -0.12 -0.34
N SER A 76 -7.85 -1.28 0.22
CA SER A 76 -9.21 -1.85 0.14
C SER A 76 -10.25 -0.91 0.75
N GLU A 77 -9.93 -0.24 1.86
CA GLU A 77 -10.82 0.72 2.54
C GLU A 77 -11.07 2.00 1.72
N LEU A 78 -10.23 2.28 0.73
CA LEU A 78 -10.38 3.42 -0.19
C LEU A 78 -11.15 3.06 -1.47
N ALA A 79 -11.24 1.78 -1.83
CA ALA A 79 -11.89 1.30 -3.05
C ALA A 79 -13.42 1.26 -2.96
N THR A 80 -14.02 2.35 -2.48
CA THR A 80 -15.46 2.44 -2.17
C THR A 80 -16.38 2.38 -3.40
N LYS A 81 -15.86 2.69 -4.59
CA LYS A 81 -16.61 2.71 -5.86
C LYS A 81 -16.10 1.65 -6.86
N ASN A 82 -15.16 0.80 -6.45
CA ASN A 82 -14.55 -0.23 -7.28
C ASN A 82 -14.52 -1.56 -6.50
N GLU A 83 -15.65 -2.27 -6.48
CA GLU A 83 -15.83 -3.49 -5.68
C GLU A 83 -14.79 -4.57 -5.99
N ASP A 84 -14.48 -4.80 -7.27
CA ASP A 84 -13.47 -5.79 -7.68
C ASP A 84 -12.09 -5.48 -7.11
N MET A 85 -11.69 -4.20 -7.10
CA MET A 85 -10.41 -3.77 -6.52
C MET A 85 -10.43 -3.88 -4.99
N ARG A 86 -11.55 -3.54 -4.35
CA ARG A 86 -11.73 -3.71 -2.90
C ARG A 86 -11.55 -5.16 -2.50
N ILE A 87 -12.22 -6.08 -3.20
CA ILE A 87 -12.13 -7.53 -2.97
C ILE A 87 -10.69 -7.97 -3.20
N PHE A 88 -10.09 -7.61 -4.34
CA PHE A 88 -8.71 -7.93 -4.67
C PHE A 88 -7.73 -7.53 -3.56
N PHE A 89 -7.76 -6.26 -3.13
CA PHE A 89 -6.85 -5.78 -2.10
C PHE A 89 -7.09 -6.44 -0.74
N ARG A 90 -8.33 -6.75 -0.40
CA ARG A 90 -8.65 -7.46 0.85
C ARG A 90 -8.16 -8.90 0.83
N GLU A 91 -8.40 -9.63 -0.26
CA GLU A 91 -7.87 -10.98 -0.45
C GLU A 91 -6.33 -11.01 -0.44
N ASP A 92 -5.71 -10.01 -1.07
CA ASP A 92 -4.25 -9.88 -1.10
C ASP A 92 -3.70 -9.61 0.30
N ALA A 93 -4.37 -8.75 1.09
CA ALA A 93 -4.02 -8.48 2.48
C ALA A 93 -4.10 -9.74 3.36
N ASP A 94 -5.20 -10.48 3.26
CA ASP A 94 -5.42 -11.71 4.03
C ASP A 94 -4.39 -12.78 3.66
N ARG A 95 -4.12 -12.94 2.36
CA ARG A 95 -3.10 -13.88 1.89
C ARG A 95 -1.72 -13.51 2.40
N THR A 96 -1.35 -12.23 2.30
CA THR A 96 -0.06 -11.74 2.78
C THR A 96 0.09 -11.95 4.30
N ARG A 97 -1.00 -11.78 5.06
CA ARG A 97 -1.03 -12.12 6.49
C ARG A 97 -0.75 -13.61 6.72
N VAL A 98 -1.39 -14.52 5.99
CA VAL A 98 -1.14 -15.98 6.10
C VAL A 98 0.31 -16.32 5.75
N LEU A 99 0.88 -15.71 4.70
CA LEU A 99 2.28 -15.92 4.31
C LEU A 99 3.26 -15.49 5.41
N SER A 100 2.92 -14.49 6.23
CA SER A 100 3.78 -14.07 7.34
C SER A 100 3.96 -15.15 8.43
N PHE A 101 3.11 -16.18 8.47
CA PHE A 101 3.22 -17.29 9.41
C PHE A 101 3.88 -18.52 8.79
N ASN A 102 3.54 -18.84 7.53
CA ASN A 102 3.94 -20.08 6.84
C ASN A 102 4.74 -19.81 5.57
N TRP A 103 5.78 -18.98 5.67
CA TRP A 103 6.48 -18.45 4.51
C TRP A 103 7.29 -19.53 3.74
N SER A 104 7.28 -19.45 2.41
CA SER A 104 8.29 -20.03 1.54
C SER A 104 8.55 -19.07 0.38
N SER A 105 9.80 -19.00 -0.09
CA SER A 105 10.23 -18.09 -1.15
C SER A 105 9.46 -18.32 -2.46
N GLU A 106 9.19 -19.57 -2.80
CA GLU A 106 8.41 -19.94 -3.99
C GLU A 106 6.95 -19.47 -3.91
N LYS A 107 6.29 -19.73 -2.78
CA LYS A 107 4.89 -19.34 -2.60
C LYS A 107 4.73 -17.82 -2.62
N TRP A 108 5.68 -17.11 -2.04
CA TRP A 108 5.76 -15.65 -2.11
C TRP A 108 5.87 -15.14 -3.56
N LEU A 109 6.77 -15.72 -4.36
CA LEU A 109 6.96 -15.33 -5.76
C LEU A 109 5.74 -15.65 -6.62
N GLU A 110 5.12 -16.81 -6.41
CA GLU A 110 3.90 -17.20 -7.13
C GLU A 110 2.73 -16.25 -6.82
N ASP A 111 2.53 -15.91 -5.55
CA ASP A 111 1.48 -15.00 -5.11
C ASP A 111 1.71 -13.57 -5.60
N GLY A 112 2.97 -13.11 -5.60
CA GLY A 112 3.37 -11.84 -6.19
C GLY A 112 3.05 -11.79 -7.70
N ARG A 113 3.31 -12.89 -8.43
CA ARG A 113 2.99 -13.00 -9.86
C ARG A 113 1.49 -12.95 -10.11
N ARG A 114 0.68 -13.66 -9.31
CA ARG A 114 -0.79 -13.65 -9.43
C ARG A 114 -1.37 -12.24 -9.20
N SER A 115 -0.85 -11.52 -8.21
CA SER A 115 -1.26 -10.15 -7.92
C SER A 115 -0.92 -9.20 -9.07
N LYS A 116 0.28 -9.34 -9.63
CA LYS A 116 0.73 -8.54 -10.78
C LYS A 116 -0.17 -8.71 -12.00
N VAL A 117 -0.63 -9.94 -12.28
CA VAL A 117 -1.57 -10.20 -13.39
C VAL A 117 -2.87 -9.45 -13.20
N LYS A 118 -3.54 -9.62 -12.05
CA LYS A 118 -4.81 -8.91 -11.75
C LYS A 118 -4.66 -7.39 -11.76
N LEU A 119 -3.55 -6.86 -11.22
CA LEU A 119 -3.27 -5.42 -11.26
C LEU A 119 -3.05 -4.90 -12.67
N THR A 120 -2.43 -5.69 -13.54
CA THR A 120 -2.27 -5.33 -14.96
C THR A 120 -3.63 -5.27 -15.65
N GLU A 121 -4.56 -6.16 -15.32
CA GLU A 121 -5.94 -6.13 -15.83
C GLU A 121 -6.69 -4.87 -15.36
N PHE A 122 -6.59 -4.52 -14.07
CA PHE A 122 -7.16 -3.26 -13.56
C PHE A 122 -6.56 -2.03 -14.24
N ALA A 123 -5.24 -2.04 -14.48
CA ALA A 123 -4.54 -0.94 -15.15
C ALA A 123 -4.96 -0.80 -16.63
N ARG A 124 -5.22 -1.89 -17.35
CA ARG A 124 -5.77 -1.84 -18.72
C ARG A 124 -7.14 -1.18 -18.76
N GLY A 125 -7.91 -1.27 -17.68
CA GLY A 125 -9.20 -0.60 -17.52
C GLY A 125 -9.10 0.90 -17.20
N VAL A 126 -7.89 1.46 -17.11
CA VAL A 126 -7.65 2.91 -16.92
C VAL A 126 -7.03 3.46 -18.20
N SER A 127 -7.69 4.43 -18.83
CA SER A 127 -7.10 5.11 -19.99
C SER A 127 -5.88 5.92 -19.57
N SER A 128 -4.86 5.98 -20.43
CA SER A 128 -3.66 6.81 -20.21
C SER A 128 -4.02 8.27 -19.93
N ARG A 129 -5.03 8.79 -20.63
CA ARG A 129 -5.57 10.14 -20.41
C ARG A 129 -6.06 10.37 -18.99
N VAL A 130 -6.75 9.41 -18.39
CA VAL A 130 -7.24 9.51 -17.00
C VAL A 130 -6.06 9.45 -16.02
N GLY A 131 -5.10 8.55 -16.25
CA GLY A 131 -3.87 8.49 -15.46
C GLY A 131 -3.10 9.80 -15.46
N ASP A 132 -2.88 10.38 -16.64
CA ASP A 132 -2.20 11.66 -16.80
C ASP A 132 -2.97 12.81 -16.14
N GLN A 133 -4.30 12.81 -16.26
CA GLN A 133 -5.14 13.83 -15.62
C GLN A 133 -5.04 13.76 -14.10
N VAL A 134 -5.15 12.56 -13.52
CA VAL A 134 -5.02 12.34 -12.08
C VAL A 134 -3.64 12.79 -11.60
N MET A 135 -2.57 12.47 -12.33
CA MET A 135 -1.22 12.92 -12.00
C MET A 135 -1.10 14.45 -12.04
N ARG A 136 -1.67 15.12 -13.04
CA ARG A 136 -1.66 16.58 -13.13
C ARG A 136 -2.46 17.25 -12.01
N ASP A 137 -3.69 16.79 -11.77
CA ASP A 137 -4.64 17.46 -10.89
C ASP A 137 -4.41 17.14 -9.41
N HIS A 138 -3.81 15.99 -9.14
CA HIS A 138 -3.71 15.45 -7.78
C HIS A 138 -2.28 15.09 -7.36
N ALA A 139 -1.23 15.43 -8.12
CA ALA A 139 0.17 15.11 -7.79
C ALA A 139 0.53 15.33 -6.31
N VAL A 140 0.21 16.51 -5.75
CA VAL A 140 0.56 16.86 -4.36
C VAL A 140 -0.21 15.99 -3.36
N LYS A 141 -1.51 15.77 -3.61
CA LYS A 141 -2.35 14.91 -2.77
C LYS A 141 -1.86 13.47 -2.82
N LEU A 142 -1.64 12.93 -4.02
CA LEU A 142 -1.08 11.59 -4.25
C LEU A 142 0.21 11.36 -3.48
N LYS A 143 1.19 12.26 -3.60
CA LYS A 143 2.46 12.13 -2.89
C LYS A 143 2.29 12.11 -1.38
N ARG A 144 1.42 12.98 -0.84
CA ARG A 144 1.12 13.03 0.60
C ARG A 144 0.40 11.76 1.06
N THR A 145 -0.59 11.29 0.31
CA THR A 145 -1.33 10.06 0.61
C THR A 145 -0.43 8.82 0.53
N ALA A 146 0.46 8.74 -0.47
CA ALA A 146 1.43 7.65 -0.58
C ALA A 146 2.41 7.62 0.61
N THR A 147 2.90 8.79 1.04
CA THR A 147 3.73 8.90 2.23
C THR A 147 2.98 8.44 3.49
N ALA A 148 1.74 8.88 3.65
CA ALA A 148 0.88 8.48 4.76
C ALA A 148 0.58 6.97 4.75
N LEU A 149 0.40 6.37 3.57
CA LEU A 149 0.21 4.92 3.41
C LEU A 149 1.41 4.16 3.96
N ILE A 150 2.63 4.52 3.54
CA ILE A 150 3.87 3.86 3.97
C ILE A 150 4.00 3.91 5.50
N VAL A 151 3.82 5.09 6.07
CA VAL A 151 3.92 5.31 7.52
C VAL A 151 2.86 4.52 8.29
N ALA A 152 1.59 4.61 7.87
CA ALA A 152 0.49 3.89 8.52
C ALA A 152 0.68 2.37 8.47
N SER A 153 1.19 1.84 7.36
CA SER A 153 1.50 0.42 7.20
C SER A 153 2.62 -0.05 8.14
N MET A 154 3.68 0.75 8.31
CA MET A 154 4.77 0.46 9.27
C MET A 154 4.25 0.40 10.72
N GLY A 155 3.41 1.36 11.10
CA GLY A 155 2.79 1.38 12.43
C GLY A 155 1.86 0.19 12.66
N GLY A 156 1.05 -0.17 11.65
CA GLY A 156 0.17 -1.33 11.70
C GLY A 156 0.92 -2.66 11.86
N ALA A 157 2.05 -2.85 11.15
CA ALA A 157 2.83 -4.08 11.20
C ALA A 157 3.40 -4.34 12.60
N SER A 158 3.80 -3.27 13.28
CA SER A 158 4.35 -3.29 14.64
C SER A 158 3.33 -3.74 15.69
N LEU A 159 2.03 -3.50 15.48
CA LEU A 159 0.96 -3.92 16.41
C LEU A 159 0.62 -5.40 16.27
N SER A 160 0.76 -5.98 15.07
CA SER A 160 0.54 -7.41 14.84
C SER A 160 1.61 -8.30 15.49
N ASN A 161 2.71 -7.72 15.99
CA ASN A 161 3.78 -8.44 16.72
C ASN A 161 3.49 -8.58 18.23
N LYS A 162 2.49 -7.86 18.76
CA LYS A 162 2.17 -7.84 20.20
C LYS A 162 0.97 -8.71 20.58
N GLN A 163 0.38 -9.42 19.62
CA GLN A 163 -0.71 -10.39 19.81
C GLN A 163 -0.18 -11.80 19.61
#